data_AF-A0A835AHH5-F1
#
_entry.id   AF-A0A835AHH5-F1
#
_cell.length_a   1.000
_cell.length_b   1.000
_cell.length_c   1.000
_cell.angle_alpha   90.00
_cell.angle_beta   90.00
_cell.angle_gamma   90.00
#
_symmetry.space_group_name_H-M   'P 1'
#
loop_
_entity.id
_entity.type
_entity.pdbx_description
1 polymer ?
#
loop_
_entity_poly.entity_id
_entity_poly.type
_entity_poly.pdbx_seq_one_letter_code
_entity_poly.pdbx_strand_id
1 'polypeptide(L)'
;MADSAAQHADAGDRRPAVRCAAQACSRVAVANTAALPPEPLRLSALDAQWVTLPLIQRLLIFSDSDDVSDNTRPPFASAVDSLRASLSETLAKFPPLAGRIVHQLDSGDAAIDCTAAGVIAAGGVRFIVAEMISEDAARLAGEEEHHAEAFRRLVPELDAGELPAETMAAQVTRLRGGMAIGVAVHHAVADGRSVWRFLEAWAAACRGGAEDDDDDDVEPPPTFDRKHRITDLSPARHVASPPSSFVAIASLAWVSFVHSKYQAGIVSLDDEVYLFFFADCRTRLNPPPHGTSSWRMESA
;
A
#
# COMPACT_ATOMS: atom_id res chain seq x y z
N MET A 1 -38.51 52.73 3.72
CA MET A 1 -37.12 52.98 4.13
C MET A 1 -36.38 51.69 3.82
N ALA A 2 -35.64 51.69 2.72
CA ALA A 2 -35.11 50.46 2.11
C ALA A 2 -33.96 49.90 2.94
N ASP A 3 -34.03 48.60 3.20
CA ASP A 3 -33.05 47.84 3.96
C ASP A 3 -31.91 47.38 3.03
N SER A 4 -30.69 47.49 3.54
CA SER A 4 -29.44 47.31 2.81
C SER A 4 -29.12 45.82 2.65
N ALA A 5 -29.36 45.26 1.47
CA ALA A 5 -28.88 43.92 1.11
C ALA A 5 -27.35 43.95 0.90
N ALA A 6 -26.62 43.46 1.90
CA ALA A 6 -25.19 43.18 1.79
C ALA A 6 -24.96 42.00 0.83
N GLN A 7 -24.25 42.27 -0.27
CA GLN A 7 -23.61 41.25 -1.10
C GLN A 7 -22.41 40.70 -0.33
N HIS A 8 -22.58 39.56 0.35
CA HIS A 8 -21.46 38.68 0.64
C HIS A 8 -21.27 37.75 -0.56
N ALA A 9 -20.43 38.19 -1.50
CA ALA A 9 -19.85 37.29 -2.47
C ALA A 9 -18.91 36.36 -1.71
N ASP A 10 -19.31 35.09 -1.60
CA ASP A 10 -18.44 33.98 -1.23
C ASP A 10 -17.32 33.91 -2.27
N ALA A 11 -16.16 34.44 -1.91
CA ALA A 11 -14.93 34.27 -2.66
C ALA A 11 -14.48 32.83 -2.46
N GLY A 12 -15.18 31.90 -3.13
CA GLY A 12 -14.85 30.49 -3.10
C GLY A 12 -13.36 30.30 -3.38
N ASP A 13 -12.73 29.54 -2.49
CA ASP A 13 -11.33 29.10 -2.55
C ASP A 13 -11.06 28.43 -3.90
N ARG A 14 -10.76 29.23 -4.93
CA ARG A 14 -10.35 28.74 -6.25
C ARG A 14 -8.87 28.38 -6.15
N ARG A 15 -8.55 27.34 -5.39
CA ARG A 15 -7.26 26.66 -5.56
C ARG A 15 -7.15 26.28 -7.04
N PRO A 16 -6.03 26.60 -7.71
CA PRO A 16 -5.86 26.23 -9.10
C PRO A 16 -6.02 24.71 -9.24
N ALA A 17 -6.68 24.26 -10.31
CA ALA A 17 -6.90 22.84 -10.53
C ALA A 17 -5.56 22.07 -10.47
N VAL A 18 -5.49 21.06 -9.60
CA VAL A 18 -4.29 20.23 -9.47
C VAL A 18 -4.10 19.48 -10.78
N ARG A 19 -2.95 19.63 -11.44
CA ARG A 19 -2.64 18.91 -12.69
C ARG A 19 -1.42 18.03 -12.46
N CYS A 20 -1.64 16.73 -12.54
CA CYS A 20 -0.58 15.73 -12.66
C CYS A 20 -0.44 15.39 -14.14
N ALA A 21 0.69 15.72 -14.75
CA ALA A 21 0.96 15.33 -16.12
C ALA A 21 1.81 14.06 -16.11
N ALA A 22 1.24 12.93 -16.56
CA ALA A 22 2.02 11.73 -16.82
C ALA A 22 2.98 12.01 -17.98
N GLN A 23 4.29 11.93 -17.71
CA GLN A 23 5.34 12.18 -18.70
C GLN A 23 5.71 10.89 -19.43
N ALA A 24 5.70 9.77 -18.71
CA ALA A 24 5.95 8.45 -19.28
C ALA A 24 5.16 7.38 -18.52
N CYS A 25 4.63 6.41 -19.25
CA CYS A 25 4.08 5.19 -18.70
C CYS A 25 4.82 4.01 -19.35
N SER A 26 5.32 3.12 -18.52
CA SER A 26 6.15 1.98 -18.93
C SER A 26 5.83 0.77 -18.05
N ARG A 27 6.33 -0.40 -18.39
CA ARG A 27 6.22 -1.61 -17.55
C ARG A 27 7.60 -2.03 -17.06
N VAL A 28 7.65 -2.49 -15.81
CA VAL A 28 8.82 -3.08 -15.18
C VAL A 28 8.57 -4.57 -15.06
N ALA A 29 9.33 -5.36 -15.82
CA ALA A 29 9.32 -6.81 -15.71
C ALA A 29 10.07 -7.26 -14.46
N VAL A 30 9.74 -8.46 -13.99
CA VAL A 30 10.55 -9.17 -13.00
C VAL A 30 11.95 -9.44 -13.59
N ALA A 31 12.99 -9.34 -12.77
CA ALA A 31 14.35 -9.68 -13.18
C ALA A 31 14.43 -11.13 -13.75
N ASN A 32 15.19 -11.32 -14.83
CA ASN A 32 15.29 -12.61 -15.54
C ASN A 32 15.84 -13.76 -14.68
N THR A 33 16.47 -13.45 -13.55
CA THR A 33 16.99 -14.42 -12.58
C THR A 33 15.91 -14.99 -11.65
N ALA A 34 14.68 -14.46 -11.70
CA ALA A 34 13.61 -14.89 -10.82
C ALA A 34 13.08 -16.29 -11.13
N ALA A 35 12.94 -17.11 -10.10
CA ALA A 35 12.21 -18.36 -10.17
C ALA A 35 10.70 -18.09 -10.06
N LEU A 36 10.04 -17.86 -11.19
CA LEU A 36 8.60 -17.61 -11.24
C LEU A 36 7.81 -18.91 -10.96
N PRO A 37 6.66 -18.82 -10.25
CA PRO A 37 5.75 -19.95 -10.12
C PRO A 37 5.35 -20.50 -11.49
N PRO A 38 5.46 -21.82 -11.72
CA PRO A 38 5.17 -22.43 -13.01
C PRO A 38 3.67 -22.51 -13.32
N GLU A 39 2.83 -22.40 -12.29
CA GLU A 39 1.37 -22.44 -12.39
C GLU A 39 0.76 -21.25 -11.63
N PRO A 40 -0.46 -20.82 -11.99
CA PRO A 40 -1.18 -19.79 -11.25
C PRO A 40 -1.37 -20.15 -9.77
N LEU A 41 -1.10 -19.18 -8.90
CA LEU A 41 -1.24 -19.32 -7.46
C LEU A 41 -2.72 -19.16 -7.06
N ARG A 42 -3.32 -20.21 -6.51
CA ARG A 42 -4.69 -20.14 -6.01
C ARG A 42 -4.81 -19.17 -4.84
N LEU A 43 -5.87 -18.36 -4.84
CA LEU A 43 -6.20 -17.51 -3.70
C LEU A 43 -6.65 -18.37 -2.52
N SER A 44 -6.25 -17.97 -1.30
CA SER A 44 -6.81 -18.57 -0.09
C SER A 44 -8.22 -18.01 0.16
N ALA A 45 -8.99 -18.65 1.05
CA ALA A 45 -10.29 -18.10 1.47
C ALA A 45 -10.17 -16.70 2.10
N LEU A 46 -9.04 -16.40 2.77
CA LEU A 46 -8.78 -15.08 3.32
C LEU A 46 -8.54 -14.03 2.24
N ASP A 47 -7.99 -14.43 1.09
CA ASP A 47 -7.67 -13.57 -0.05
C ASP A 47 -8.87 -13.37 -1.00
N ALA A 48 -9.68 -14.42 -1.20
CA ALA A 48 -10.74 -14.46 -2.21
C ALA A 48 -11.82 -13.38 -2.00
N GLN A 49 -12.16 -13.09 -0.74
CA GLN A 49 -13.09 -12.00 -0.41
C GLN A 49 -12.61 -10.62 -0.87
N TRP A 50 -11.29 -10.46 -1.08
CA TRP A 50 -10.67 -9.20 -1.47
C TRP A 50 -10.56 -9.00 -2.99
N VAL A 51 -11.08 -9.94 -3.79
CA VAL A 51 -11.09 -9.81 -5.26
C VAL A 51 -11.99 -8.66 -5.70
N THR A 52 -13.09 -8.39 -4.98
CA THR A 52 -14.07 -7.34 -5.32
C THR A 52 -13.96 -6.09 -4.44
N LEU A 53 -13.01 -6.08 -3.49
CA LEU A 53 -12.87 -5.05 -2.47
C LEU A 53 -11.59 -4.23 -2.70
N PRO A 54 -11.56 -2.98 -2.19
CA PRO A 54 -10.72 -1.93 -2.76
C PRO A 54 -9.21 -2.16 -2.59
N LEU A 55 -8.47 -1.42 -3.40
CA LEU A 55 -7.02 -1.42 -3.50
C LEU A 55 -6.33 -0.89 -2.24
N ILE A 56 -5.16 -1.42 -1.92
CA ILE A 56 -4.25 -0.79 -0.98
C ILE A 56 -3.49 0.30 -1.73
N GLN A 57 -3.67 1.55 -1.32
CA GLN A 57 -2.95 2.70 -1.84
C GLN A 57 -2.00 3.26 -0.78
N ARG A 58 -0.74 3.50 -1.15
CA ARG A 58 0.26 4.13 -0.27
C ARG A 58 0.98 5.24 -1.00
N LEU A 59 1.21 6.34 -0.28
CA LEU A 59 1.90 7.52 -0.76
C LEU A 59 3.04 7.83 0.19
N LEU A 60 4.25 7.94 -0.35
CA LEU A 60 5.46 8.37 0.34
C LEU A 60 5.91 9.69 -0.28
N ILE A 61 6.09 10.72 0.54
CA ILE A 61 6.53 12.04 0.08
C ILE A 61 7.95 12.26 0.60
N PHE A 62 8.86 12.58 -0.31
CA PHE A 62 10.25 12.88 -0.05
C PHE A 62 10.46 14.35 -0.31
N SER A 63 10.62 15.12 0.76
CA SER A 63 10.94 16.52 0.68
C SER A 63 12.45 16.70 0.64
N ASP A 64 12.88 17.64 -0.17
CA ASP A 64 14.25 18.10 -0.20
C ASP A 64 14.57 18.74 1.15
N SER A 65 15.58 18.22 1.86
CA SER A 65 16.07 18.87 3.07
C SER A 65 16.98 20.04 2.69
N ASP A 66 16.88 21.12 3.46
CA ASP A 66 17.76 22.29 3.32
C ASP A 66 19.21 22.00 3.80
N ASP A 67 19.38 20.96 4.63
CA ASP A 67 20.68 20.57 5.24
C ASP A 67 21.58 19.73 4.32
N VAL A 68 21.04 19.14 3.24
CA VAL A 68 21.81 18.32 2.31
C VAL A 68 22.25 19.19 1.14
N SER A 69 23.56 19.37 0.97
CA SER A 69 24.10 20.14 -0.16
C SER A 69 23.61 19.59 -1.50
N ASP A 70 23.24 20.50 -2.42
CA ASP A 70 22.64 20.20 -3.75
C ASP A 70 23.45 19.16 -4.56
N ASN A 71 24.78 19.12 -4.36
CA ASN A 71 25.68 18.18 -5.02
C ASN A 71 25.57 16.72 -4.53
N THR A 72 24.85 16.45 -3.45
CA THR A 72 24.68 15.08 -2.90
C THR A 72 23.39 14.42 -3.37
N ARG A 73 22.45 15.19 -3.92
CA ARG A 73 21.16 14.67 -4.38
C ARG A 73 21.28 14.12 -5.79
N PRO A 74 20.83 12.88 -6.05
CA PRO A 74 20.78 12.37 -7.42
C PRO A 74 19.76 13.19 -8.23
N PRO A 75 20.06 13.51 -9.50
CA PRO A 75 19.06 14.10 -10.39
C PRO A 75 17.80 13.23 -10.44
N PHE A 76 16.62 13.85 -10.58
CA PHE A 76 15.34 13.12 -10.59
C PHE A 76 15.31 11.94 -11.58
N ALA A 77 15.89 12.11 -12.77
CA ALA A 77 16.00 11.03 -13.76
C ALA A 77 16.82 9.84 -13.24
N SER A 78 17.95 10.10 -12.57
CA SER A 78 18.78 9.06 -11.94
C SER A 78 18.04 8.35 -10.81
N ALA A 79 17.31 9.09 -9.97
CA ALA A 79 16.47 8.49 -8.93
C ALA A 79 15.36 7.59 -9.53
N VAL A 80 14.72 8.04 -10.61
CA VAL A 80 13.72 7.25 -11.36
C VAL A 80 14.34 5.97 -11.93
N ASP A 81 15.54 6.05 -12.50
CA ASP A 81 16.24 4.88 -13.05
C ASP A 81 16.61 3.87 -11.96
N SER A 82 17.13 4.34 -10.81
CA SER A 82 17.43 3.50 -9.64
C SER A 82 16.17 2.85 -9.06
N LEU A 83 15.07 3.60 -8.92
CA LEU A 83 13.78 3.07 -8.44
C LEU A 83 13.23 2.01 -9.40
N ARG A 84 13.35 2.24 -10.70
CA ARG A 84 12.92 1.29 -11.74
C ARG A 84 13.73 0.00 -11.72
N ALA A 85 15.06 0.11 -11.65
CA ALA A 85 15.96 -1.04 -11.63
C ALA A 85 15.76 -1.89 -10.37
N SER A 86 15.76 -1.25 -9.19
CA SER A 86 15.52 -1.92 -7.91
C SER A 86 14.12 -2.52 -7.80
N LEU A 87 13.11 -1.93 -8.47
CA LEU A 87 11.77 -2.53 -8.53
C LEU A 87 11.82 -3.87 -9.27
N SER A 88 12.51 -3.95 -10.40
CA SER A 88 12.67 -5.19 -11.17
C SER A 88 13.31 -6.32 -10.35
N GLU A 89 14.36 -5.99 -9.60
CA GLU A 89 15.05 -6.91 -8.68
C GLU A 89 14.17 -7.33 -7.52
N THR A 90 13.44 -6.38 -6.91
CA THR A 90 12.56 -6.67 -5.78
C THR A 90 11.41 -7.58 -6.21
N LEU A 91 10.84 -7.36 -7.39
CA LEU A 91 9.77 -8.21 -7.92
C LEU A 91 10.21 -9.66 -8.15
N ALA A 92 11.51 -9.96 -8.24
CA ALA A 92 12.01 -11.34 -8.26
C ALA A 92 11.73 -12.07 -6.94
N LYS A 93 11.76 -11.34 -5.83
CA LYS A 93 11.41 -11.84 -4.48
C LYS A 93 9.90 -11.79 -4.22
N PHE A 94 9.16 -10.97 -4.96
CA PHE A 94 7.70 -10.82 -4.84
C PHE A 94 6.95 -11.03 -6.17
N PRO A 95 7.06 -12.21 -6.84
CA PRO A 95 6.43 -12.44 -8.13
C PRO A 95 4.92 -12.13 -8.21
N PRO A 96 4.09 -12.41 -7.17
CA PRO A 96 2.66 -12.12 -7.23
C PRO A 96 2.34 -10.65 -7.46
N LEU A 97 3.22 -9.72 -7.07
CA LEU A 97 2.99 -8.29 -7.29
C LEU A 97 3.20 -7.87 -8.75
N ALA A 98 3.89 -8.66 -9.56
CA ALA A 98 4.06 -8.45 -11.00
C ALA A 98 3.14 -9.31 -11.88
N GLY A 99 2.27 -10.11 -11.26
CA GLY A 99 1.34 -11.02 -11.92
C GLY A 99 0.02 -10.37 -12.36
N ARG A 100 -0.96 -11.22 -12.64
CA ARG A 100 -2.35 -10.85 -12.92
C ARG A 100 -3.29 -11.73 -12.12
N ILE A 101 -4.39 -11.16 -11.61
CA ILE A 101 -5.48 -11.99 -11.10
C ILE A 101 -6.27 -12.47 -12.32
N VAL A 102 -6.45 -13.77 -12.46
CA VAL A 102 -7.13 -14.42 -13.59
C VAL A 102 -8.26 -15.31 -13.09
N HIS A 103 -9.27 -15.50 -13.94
CA HIS A 103 -10.32 -16.49 -13.71
C HIS A 103 -9.89 -17.84 -14.29
N GLN A 104 -9.93 -18.90 -13.46
CA GLN A 104 -9.64 -20.26 -13.88
C GLN A 104 -10.92 -20.94 -14.37
N LEU A 105 -11.06 -21.14 -15.68
CA LEU A 105 -12.26 -21.73 -16.29
C LEU A 105 -12.58 -23.13 -15.74
N ASP A 106 -11.57 -23.94 -15.45
CA ASP A 106 -11.76 -25.33 -15.03
C ASP A 106 -12.31 -25.46 -13.61
N SER A 107 -11.98 -24.54 -12.70
CA SER A 107 -12.43 -24.57 -11.30
C SER A 107 -13.48 -23.51 -10.96
N GLY A 108 -13.61 -22.45 -11.77
CA GLY A 108 -14.43 -21.28 -11.48
C GLY A 108 -13.81 -20.31 -10.46
N ASP A 109 -12.56 -20.57 -10.02
CA ASP A 109 -11.89 -19.76 -9.00
C ASP A 109 -11.05 -18.63 -9.62
N ALA A 110 -10.69 -17.64 -8.80
CA ALA A 110 -9.64 -16.68 -9.13
C ALA A 110 -8.26 -17.17 -8.66
N ALA A 111 -7.23 -16.89 -9.44
CA ALA A 111 -5.83 -17.21 -9.15
C ALA A 111 -4.90 -16.08 -9.58
N ILE A 112 -3.66 -16.07 -9.11
CA ILE A 112 -2.63 -15.12 -9.50
C ILE A 112 -1.70 -15.79 -10.51
N ASP A 113 -1.77 -15.39 -11.76
CA ASP A 113 -0.86 -15.84 -12.81
C ASP A 113 0.41 -14.97 -12.83
N CYS A 114 1.53 -15.60 -12.49
CA CYS A 114 2.86 -14.98 -12.47
C CYS A 114 3.70 -15.34 -13.71
N THR A 115 3.20 -16.21 -14.61
CA THR A 115 4.01 -16.78 -15.70
C THR A 115 4.47 -15.71 -16.71
N ALA A 116 3.63 -14.70 -16.93
CA ALA A 116 3.94 -13.57 -17.81
C ALA A 116 4.67 -12.41 -17.10
N ALA A 117 4.98 -12.51 -15.80
CA ALA A 117 5.51 -11.40 -15.01
C ALA A 117 6.90 -10.90 -15.48
N GLY A 118 7.69 -11.77 -16.13
CA GLY A 118 8.97 -11.43 -16.77
C GLY A 118 8.83 -10.84 -18.19
N VAL A 119 7.63 -10.83 -18.79
CA VAL A 119 7.41 -10.40 -20.18
C VAL A 119 6.72 -9.04 -20.19
N ILE A 120 7.46 -7.98 -20.49
CA ILE A 120 6.95 -6.58 -20.51
C ILE A 120 5.65 -6.43 -21.33
N ALA A 121 5.52 -7.14 -22.45
CA ALA A 121 4.36 -7.06 -23.34
C ALA A 121 3.09 -7.73 -22.76
N ALA A 122 3.23 -8.64 -21.79
CA ALA A 122 2.15 -9.47 -21.26
C ALA A 122 1.99 -9.41 -19.72
N GLY A 123 2.97 -8.87 -19.00
CA GLY A 123 3.00 -8.80 -17.54
C GLY A 123 3.92 -7.69 -17.01
N GLY A 124 4.29 -7.78 -15.73
CA GLY A 124 5.07 -6.76 -15.04
C GLY A 124 4.22 -5.61 -14.50
N VAL A 125 4.88 -4.74 -13.73
CA VAL A 125 4.25 -3.64 -12.99
C VAL A 125 4.24 -2.37 -13.83
N ARG A 126 3.08 -1.68 -13.94
CA ARG A 126 3.06 -0.34 -14.53
C ARG A 126 3.87 0.61 -13.67
N PHE A 127 4.79 1.32 -14.30
CA PHE A 127 5.66 2.33 -13.68
C PHE A 127 5.48 3.65 -14.40
N ILE A 128 4.86 4.59 -13.70
CA ILE A 128 4.47 5.91 -14.22
C ILE A 128 5.43 6.95 -13.69
N VAL A 129 5.97 7.77 -14.58
CA VAL A 129 6.73 8.96 -14.21
C VAL A 129 5.87 10.17 -14.54
N ALA A 130 5.63 11.01 -13.54
CA ALA A 130 4.74 12.15 -13.65
C ALA A 130 5.35 13.41 -13.04
N GLU A 131 4.69 14.53 -13.28
CA GLU A 131 5.09 15.82 -12.75
C GLU A 131 3.89 16.62 -12.27
N MET A 132 4.08 17.27 -11.11
CA MET A 132 3.11 18.14 -10.46
C MET A 132 3.84 19.28 -9.71
N ILE A 133 4.55 20.14 -10.46
CA ILE A 133 5.34 21.26 -9.89
C ILE A 133 4.46 22.32 -9.18
N SER A 134 3.15 22.31 -9.41
CA SER A 134 2.21 23.17 -8.68
C SER A 134 2.14 22.85 -7.18
N GLU A 135 2.46 21.61 -6.80
CA GLU A 135 2.47 21.18 -5.40
C GLU A 135 3.90 21.12 -4.85
N ASP A 136 4.02 21.38 -3.56
CA ASP A 136 5.27 21.39 -2.82
C ASP A 136 5.36 20.18 -1.89
N ALA A 137 6.50 19.48 -1.92
CA ALA A 137 6.67 18.26 -1.15
C ALA A 137 6.58 18.52 0.37
N ALA A 138 7.23 19.57 0.88
CA ALA A 138 7.21 19.90 2.31
C ALA A 138 5.81 20.25 2.78
N ARG A 139 5.05 21.02 1.99
CA ARG A 139 3.65 21.34 2.29
C ARG A 139 2.76 20.10 2.28
N LEU A 140 2.93 19.21 1.30
CA LEU A 140 2.13 17.98 1.21
C LEU A 140 2.48 16.97 2.33
N ALA A 141 3.70 16.99 2.84
CA ALA A 141 4.16 16.15 3.94
C ALA A 141 3.82 16.71 5.34
N GLY A 142 3.47 18.00 5.42
CA GLY A 142 3.13 18.68 6.67
C GLY A 142 1.77 18.29 7.26
N GLU A 143 1.50 18.79 8.46
CA GLU A 143 0.27 18.52 9.22
C GLU A 143 -0.90 19.46 8.85
N GLU A 144 -0.66 20.47 8.01
CA GLU A 144 -1.72 21.37 7.53
C GLU A 144 -2.65 20.68 6.51
N GLU A 145 -3.84 21.27 6.31
CA GLU A 145 -4.96 20.72 5.54
C GLU A 145 -4.55 19.75 4.41
N HIS A 146 -4.95 18.48 4.56
CA HIS A 146 -4.71 17.44 3.59
C HIS A 146 -5.37 17.76 2.23
N HIS A 147 -4.55 17.98 1.20
CA HIS A 147 -4.99 18.19 -0.18
C HIS A 147 -5.44 16.88 -0.82
N ALA A 148 -6.65 16.43 -0.49
CA ALA A 148 -7.18 15.14 -0.95
C ALA A 148 -7.13 14.96 -2.48
N GLU A 149 -7.39 16.02 -3.26
CA GLU A 149 -7.29 15.96 -4.72
C GLU A 149 -5.83 15.72 -5.19
N ALA A 150 -4.86 16.38 -4.55
CA ALA A 150 -3.45 16.17 -4.87
C ALA A 150 -3.04 14.73 -4.55
N PHE A 151 -3.37 14.22 -3.37
CA PHE A 151 -3.03 12.85 -2.96
C PHE A 151 -3.60 11.79 -3.92
N ARG A 152 -4.85 11.96 -4.37
CA ARG A 152 -5.47 11.06 -5.36
C ARG A 152 -4.71 11.00 -6.69
N ARG A 153 -4.07 12.11 -7.08
CA ARG A 153 -3.30 12.21 -8.33
C ARG A 153 -1.84 11.75 -8.19
N LEU A 154 -1.35 11.53 -6.97
CA LEU A 154 0.00 11.06 -6.68
C LEU A 154 0.11 9.54 -6.54
N VAL A 155 -1.02 8.83 -6.54
CA VAL A 155 -1.08 7.37 -6.51
C VAL A 155 -1.61 6.87 -7.85
N PRO A 156 -1.04 5.79 -8.43
CA PRO A 156 -1.55 5.27 -9.69
C PRO A 156 -2.93 4.65 -9.52
N GLU A 157 -3.74 4.76 -10.56
CA GLU A 157 -4.93 3.93 -10.72
C GLU A 157 -4.49 2.50 -11.06
N LEU A 158 -5.14 1.50 -10.44
CA LEU A 158 -4.95 0.09 -10.76
C LEU A 158 -6.17 -0.41 -11.52
N ASP A 159 -5.93 -1.11 -12.62
CA ASP A 159 -7.03 -1.70 -13.39
C ASP A 159 -7.47 -3.01 -12.74
N ALA A 160 -8.53 -2.92 -11.94
CA ALA A 160 -9.07 -4.01 -11.13
C ALA A 160 -10.60 -4.15 -11.26
N GLY A 161 -11.18 -3.54 -12.31
CA GLY A 161 -12.63 -3.59 -12.55
C GLY A 161 -13.10 -4.93 -13.14
N GLU A 162 -12.21 -5.63 -13.84
CA GLU A 162 -12.47 -6.92 -14.48
C GLU A 162 -11.22 -7.81 -14.48
N LEU A 163 -11.41 -9.12 -14.65
CA LEU A 163 -10.30 -10.06 -14.81
C LEU A 163 -9.97 -10.21 -16.31
N PRO A 164 -8.67 -10.20 -16.70
CA PRO A 164 -7.50 -10.22 -15.83
C PRO A 164 -7.16 -8.88 -15.19
N ALA A 165 -7.06 -8.83 -13.86
CA ALA A 165 -6.77 -7.60 -13.12
C ALA A 165 -5.27 -7.45 -12.82
N GLU A 166 -4.78 -6.22 -12.78
CA GLU A 166 -3.42 -5.94 -12.30
C GLU A 166 -3.29 -6.14 -10.80
N THR A 167 -2.12 -6.61 -10.39
CA THR A 167 -1.79 -6.83 -8.98
C THR A 167 -1.14 -5.62 -8.34
N MET A 168 -0.37 -4.83 -9.11
CA MET A 168 0.31 -3.63 -8.61
C MET A 168 0.61 -2.61 -9.72
N ALA A 169 0.64 -1.33 -9.35
CA ALA A 169 1.22 -0.24 -10.11
C ALA A 169 2.03 0.70 -9.20
N ALA A 170 3.04 1.37 -9.76
CA ALA A 170 3.86 2.38 -9.09
C ALA A 170 3.90 3.67 -9.90
N GLN A 171 3.94 4.81 -9.20
CA GLN A 171 4.08 6.14 -9.77
C GLN A 171 5.16 6.91 -9.02
N VAL A 172 6.08 7.53 -9.75
CA VAL A 172 7.04 8.49 -9.21
C VAL A 172 6.71 9.86 -9.79
N THR A 173 6.38 10.81 -8.91
CA THR A 173 5.94 12.15 -9.30
C THR A 173 6.95 13.19 -8.85
N ARG A 174 7.46 13.99 -9.78
CA ARG A 174 8.27 15.17 -9.47
C ARG A 174 7.38 16.27 -8.88
N LEU A 175 7.77 16.78 -7.71
CA LEU A 175 7.13 17.89 -7.01
C LEU A 175 8.07 19.09 -6.96
N ARG A 176 7.57 20.25 -6.54
CA ARG A 176 8.45 21.35 -6.14
C ARG A 176 9.12 20.96 -4.80
N GLY A 177 10.44 21.06 -4.75
CA GLY A 177 11.22 20.76 -3.54
C GLY A 177 11.16 19.29 -3.11
N GLY A 178 11.04 18.36 -4.06
CA GLY A 178 11.09 16.92 -3.74
C GLY A 178 10.38 16.03 -4.76
N MET A 179 9.96 14.86 -4.31
CA MET A 179 9.20 13.90 -5.11
C MET A 179 8.23 13.07 -4.27
N ALA A 180 7.27 12.44 -4.92
CA ALA A 180 6.36 11.48 -4.29
C ALA A 180 6.44 10.11 -4.98
N ILE A 181 6.33 9.05 -4.19
CA ILE A 181 6.20 7.67 -4.66
C ILE A 181 4.82 7.16 -4.23
N GLY A 182 3.96 6.92 -5.20
CA GLY A 182 2.65 6.30 -5.00
C GLY A 182 2.66 4.85 -5.45
N VAL A 183 2.07 3.95 -4.66
CA VAL A 183 1.84 2.56 -5.06
C VAL A 183 0.37 2.19 -4.86
N ALA A 184 -0.16 1.41 -5.79
CA ALA A 184 -1.45 0.77 -5.68
C ALA A 184 -1.28 -0.74 -5.81
N VAL A 185 -1.86 -1.50 -4.88
CA VAL A 185 -1.75 -2.96 -4.80
C VAL A 185 -3.14 -3.58 -4.66
N HIS A 186 -3.41 -4.64 -5.42
CA HIS A 186 -4.67 -5.37 -5.33
C HIS A 186 -4.72 -6.16 -4.01
N HIS A 187 -5.78 -5.96 -3.22
CA HIS A 187 -5.83 -6.46 -1.84
C HIS A 187 -5.91 -7.99 -1.74
N ALA A 188 -6.45 -8.68 -2.75
CA ALA A 188 -6.36 -10.14 -2.91
C ALA A 188 -4.92 -10.72 -3.01
N VAL A 189 -3.93 -9.87 -3.28
CA VAL A 189 -2.53 -10.32 -3.42
C VAL A 189 -1.75 -10.12 -2.13
N ALA A 190 -2.08 -9.09 -1.35
CA ALA A 190 -1.32 -8.69 -0.17
C ALA A 190 -2.21 -7.99 0.87
N ASP A 191 -1.87 -8.18 2.15
CA ASP A 191 -2.38 -7.36 3.26
C ASP A 191 -1.42 -6.20 3.59
N GLY A 192 -1.79 -5.36 4.56
CA GLY A 192 -1.01 -4.19 4.96
C GLY A 192 0.43 -4.51 5.37
N ARG A 193 0.65 -5.63 6.09
CA ARG A 193 2.00 -6.06 6.50
C ARG A 193 2.83 -6.50 5.30
N SER A 194 2.24 -7.26 4.38
CA SER A 194 2.92 -7.74 3.18
C SER A 194 3.32 -6.59 2.23
N VAL A 195 2.46 -5.57 2.11
CA VAL A 195 2.80 -4.35 1.35
C VAL A 195 3.98 -3.62 1.98
N TRP A 196 4.02 -3.50 3.31
CA TRP A 196 5.13 -2.83 3.98
C TRP A 196 6.46 -3.57 3.81
N ARG A 197 6.47 -4.90 3.96
CA ARG A 197 7.64 -5.75 3.69
C ARG A 197 8.18 -5.56 2.27
N PHE A 198 7.28 -5.47 1.29
CA PHE A 198 7.67 -5.18 -0.10
C PHE A 198 8.31 -3.79 -0.24
N LEU A 199 7.74 -2.76 0.39
CA LEU A 199 8.29 -1.40 0.34
C LEU A 199 9.68 -1.30 1.01
N GLU A 200 9.87 -1.98 2.14
CA GLU A 200 11.16 -2.09 2.83
C GLU A 200 12.21 -2.77 1.95
N ALA A 201 11.85 -3.92 1.35
CA ALA A 201 12.71 -4.64 0.43
C ALA A 201 13.07 -3.82 -0.82
N TRP A 202 12.09 -3.09 -1.38
CA TRP A 202 12.32 -2.21 -2.52
C TRP A 202 13.26 -1.05 -2.17
N ALA A 203 13.07 -0.42 -1.01
CA ALA A 203 13.94 0.63 -0.53
C ALA A 203 15.37 0.11 -0.28
N ALA A 204 15.54 -1.09 0.27
CA ALA A 204 16.83 -1.73 0.49
C ALA A 204 17.56 -2.03 -0.84
N ALA A 205 16.85 -2.61 -1.82
CA ALA A 205 17.40 -2.83 -3.16
C ALA A 205 17.81 -1.51 -3.82
N CYS A 206 17.00 -0.45 -3.68
CA CYS A 206 17.31 0.87 -4.24
C CYS A 206 18.55 1.54 -3.62
N ARG A 207 18.94 1.18 -2.39
CA ARG A 207 20.17 1.65 -1.74
C ARG A 207 21.43 0.89 -2.16
N GLY A 208 21.31 -0.16 -2.97
CA GLY A 208 22.45 -0.96 -3.44
C GLY A 208 22.70 -2.23 -2.64
N GLY A 209 21.72 -2.70 -1.85
CA GLY A 209 21.75 -4.04 -1.25
C GLY A 209 22.97 -4.29 -0.36
N ALA A 210 23.10 -3.59 0.76
CA ALA A 210 23.87 -4.13 1.87
C ALA A 210 23.02 -5.25 2.48
N GLU A 211 23.36 -6.49 2.15
CA GLU A 211 23.19 -7.58 3.11
C GLU A 211 24.16 -7.23 4.23
N ASP A 212 23.67 -6.58 5.28
CA ASP A 212 24.37 -6.52 6.55
C ASP A 212 24.46 -7.98 7.04
N ASP A 213 25.52 -8.67 6.63
CA ASP A 213 25.83 -10.10 6.89
C ASP A 213 26.04 -10.42 8.38
N ASP A 214 25.70 -9.50 9.29
CA ASP A 214 25.97 -9.56 10.73
C ASP A 214 24.70 -9.46 11.62
N ASP A 215 23.49 -9.59 11.07
CA ASP A 215 22.25 -9.56 11.87
C ASP A 215 21.64 -10.96 12.05
N ASP A 216 21.56 -11.46 13.28
CA ASP A 216 20.83 -12.68 13.68
C ASP A 216 19.30 -12.58 13.41
N ASP A 217 18.84 -11.43 12.92
CA ASP A 217 17.44 -11.06 12.62
C ASP A 217 17.11 -11.03 11.11
N VAL A 218 17.80 -11.83 10.26
CA VAL A 218 17.43 -11.96 8.83
C VAL A 218 15.97 -12.39 8.70
N GLU A 219 15.13 -11.45 8.25
CA GLU A 219 13.70 -11.69 8.06
C GLU A 219 13.53 -12.82 7.01
N PRO A 220 12.80 -13.90 7.33
CA PRO A 220 12.73 -15.07 6.47
C PRO A 220 12.10 -14.70 5.11
N PRO A 221 12.54 -15.38 4.02
CA PRO A 221 12.09 -15.06 2.67
C PRO A 221 10.57 -15.15 2.56
N PRO A 222 9.95 -14.32 1.71
CA PRO A 222 8.51 -14.39 1.50
C PRO A 222 8.12 -15.77 0.98
N THR A 223 7.07 -16.35 1.57
CA THR A 223 6.47 -17.60 1.10
C THR A 223 5.23 -17.31 0.27
N PHE A 224 5.08 -18.06 -0.83
CA PHE A 224 3.92 -17.98 -1.71
C PHE A 224 3.14 -19.30 -1.78
N ASP A 225 3.51 -20.28 -0.94
CA ASP A 225 2.69 -21.48 -0.76
C ASP A 225 1.46 -21.14 0.09
N ARG A 226 0.33 -20.93 -0.58
CA ARG A 226 -0.96 -20.60 0.03
C ARG A 226 -1.76 -21.83 0.46
N LYS A 227 -1.20 -23.05 0.34
CA LYS A 227 -1.91 -24.31 0.60
C LYS A 227 -1.92 -24.71 2.07
N HIS A 228 -1.30 -23.94 2.97
CA HIS A 228 -1.32 -24.24 4.39
C HIS A 228 -2.74 -24.14 4.97
N ARG A 229 -3.24 -25.28 5.44
CA ARG A 229 -4.50 -25.35 6.16
C ARG A 229 -4.30 -24.76 7.55
N ILE A 230 -5.07 -23.72 7.86
CA ILE A 230 -5.25 -23.26 9.23
C ILE A 230 -5.96 -24.38 9.99
N THR A 231 -5.27 -24.99 10.94
CA THR A 231 -5.79 -26.12 11.73
C THR A 231 -6.37 -25.70 13.06
N ASP A 232 -5.79 -24.67 13.70
CA ASP A 232 -6.28 -24.17 14.98
C ASP A 232 -5.85 -22.71 15.23
N LEU A 233 -6.59 -22.00 16.09
CA LEU A 233 -6.20 -20.70 16.62
C LEU A 233 -5.56 -20.90 17.99
N SER A 234 -4.40 -20.29 18.20
CA SER A 234 -3.76 -20.33 19.51
C SER A 234 -4.61 -19.58 20.56
N PRO A 235 -4.80 -20.14 21.77
CA PRO A 235 -5.56 -19.48 22.82
C PRO A 235 -4.90 -18.15 23.21
N ALA A 236 -5.70 -17.10 23.35
CA ALA A 236 -5.24 -15.81 23.81
C ALA A 236 -4.72 -15.93 25.26
N ARG A 237 -3.45 -15.58 25.49
CA ARG A 237 -2.93 -15.44 26.85
C ARG A 237 -3.39 -14.10 27.42
N HIS A 238 -4.35 -14.13 28.34
CA HIS A 238 -4.75 -12.96 29.10
C HIS A 238 -3.81 -12.79 30.30
N VAL A 239 -2.85 -11.86 30.17
CA VAL A 239 -2.19 -11.23 31.32
C VAL A 239 -2.89 -9.89 31.53
N ALA A 240 -3.21 -9.54 32.78
CA ALA A 240 -3.84 -8.26 33.10
C ALA A 240 -2.83 -7.12 32.85
N SER A 241 -2.86 -6.57 31.65
CA SER A 241 -2.06 -5.43 31.21
C SER A 241 -2.95 -4.22 31.00
N PRO A 242 -2.42 -2.99 31.15
CA PRO A 242 -3.16 -1.79 30.78
C PRO A 242 -3.58 -1.83 29.30
N PRO A 243 -4.68 -1.16 28.91
CA PRO A 243 -5.11 -1.13 27.53
C PRO A 243 -4.01 -0.52 26.64
N SER A 244 -3.75 -1.14 25.49
CA SER A 244 -2.81 -0.59 24.52
C SER A 244 -3.32 0.72 23.93
N SER A 245 -2.42 1.54 23.38
CA SER A 245 -2.78 2.76 22.66
C SER A 245 -3.82 2.49 21.56
N PHE A 246 -3.71 1.35 20.88
CA PHE A 246 -4.70 0.92 19.90
C PHE A 246 -6.09 0.78 20.52
N VAL A 247 -6.23 0.04 21.62
CA VAL A 247 -7.52 -0.15 22.31
C VAL A 247 -8.09 1.18 22.80
N ALA A 248 -7.24 2.04 23.38
CA ALA A 248 -7.66 3.34 23.88
C ALA A 248 -8.19 4.25 22.76
N ILE A 249 -7.44 4.39 21.66
CA ILE A 249 -7.81 5.23 20.51
C ILE A 249 -9.05 4.65 19.80
N ALA A 250 -9.09 3.34 19.56
CA ALA A 250 -10.22 2.63 18.97
C ALA A 250 -11.52 2.89 19.75
N SER A 251 -11.46 2.75 21.07
CA SER A 251 -12.61 2.97 21.95
C SER A 251 -13.07 4.42 21.91
N LEU A 252 -12.13 5.36 21.99
CA LEU A 252 -12.44 6.80 21.94
C LEU A 252 -13.08 7.19 20.60
N ALA A 253 -12.52 6.72 19.49
CA ALA A 253 -13.03 7.00 18.15
C ALA A 253 -14.44 6.41 17.96
N TRP A 254 -14.66 5.18 18.41
CA TRP A 254 -15.96 4.52 18.30
C TRP A 254 -17.04 5.23 19.09
N VAL A 255 -16.79 5.55 20.36
CA VAL A 255 -17.74 6.29 21.21
C VAL A 255 -18.05 7.66 20.60
N SER A 256 -17.02 8.37 20.14
CA SER A 256 -17.19 9.68 19.51
C SER A 256 -18.06 9.60 18.24
N PHE A 257 -17.85 8.57 17.41
CA PHE A 257 -18.61 8.37 16.17
C PHE A 257 -20.07 7.97 16.42
N VAL A 258 -20.31 7.07 17.37
CA VAL A 258 -21.66 6.67 17.77
C VAL A 258 -22.41 7.88 18.34
N HIS A 259 -21.77 8.65 19.23
CA HIS A 259 -22.38 9.85 19.81
C HIS A 259 -22.74 10.89 18.74
N SER A 260 -21.83 11.15 17.80
CA SER A 260 -22.09 12.06 16.68
C SER A 260 -23.27 11.60 15.82
N LYS A 261 -23.34 10.31 15.48
CA LYS A 261 -24.46 9.74 14.71
C LYS A 261 -25.79 9.75 15.46
N TYR A 262 -25.75 9.49 16.76
CA TYR A 262 -26.92 9.60 17.62
C TYR A 262 -27.46 11.04 17.65
N GLN A 263 -26.57 12.02 17.83
CA GLN A 263 -26.94 13.44 17.78
C GLN A 263 -27.50 13.87 16.40
N ALA A 264 -27.02 13.25 15.33
CA ALA A 264 -27.53 13.46 13.97
C ALA A 264 -28.83 12.67 13.67
N GLY A 265 -29.36 11.89 14.62
CA GLY A 265 -30.55 11.06 14.44
C GLY A 265 -30.36 9.87 13.49
N ILE A 266 -29.12 9.48 13.21
CA ILE A 266 -28.76 8.37 12.31
C ILE A 266 -28.83 7.02 13.04
N VAL A 267 -28.57 7.02 14.35
CA VAL A 267 -28.56 5.82 15.21
C VAL A 267 -29.44 6.10 16.43
N SER A 268 -30.19 5.11 16.89
CA SER A 268 -31.07 5.16 18.07
C SER A 268 -30.45 4.49 19.31
N LEU A 269 -31.11 4.60 20.47
CA LEU A 269 -30.66 3.93 21.70
C LEU A 269 -30.81 2.40 21.63
N ASP A 270 -31.71 1.90 20.78
CA ASP A 270 -32.02 0.47 20.65
C ASP A 270 -31.18 -0.20 19.55
N ASP A 271 -30.37 0.58 18.83
CA ASP A 271 -29.56 0.08 17.71
C ASP A 271 -28.28 -0.60 18.22
N GLU A 272 -28.02 -1.81 17.71
CA GLU A 272 -26.73 -2.46 17.92
C GLU A 272 -25.65 -1.82 17.02
N VAL A 273 -24.60 -1.29 17.65
CA VAL A 273 -23.44 -0.72 16.97
C VAL A 273 -22.24 -1.63 17.09
N TYR A 274 -21.58 -1.88 15.97
CA TYR A 274 -20.42 -2.76 15.88
C TYR A 274 -19.20 -1.98 15.41
N LEU A 275 -18.02 -2.38 15.90
CA LEU A 275 -16.72 -1.86 15.50
C LEU A 275 -15.85 -3.03 15.05
N PHE A 276 -15.42 -2.99 13.79
CA PHE A 276 -14.62 -4.05 13.17
C PHE A 276 -13.17 -3.60 12.99
N PHE A 277 -12.23 -4.53 13.21
CA PHE A 277 -10.81 -4.32 12.96
C PHE A 277 -10.21 -5.51 12.24
N PHE A 278 -9.26 -5.23 11.34
CA PHE A 278 -8.36 -6.24 10.82
C PHE A 278 -7.22 -6.47 11.83
N ALA A 279 -6.93 -7.73 12.12
CA ALA A 279 -5.85 -8.13 13.00
C ALA A 279 -4.85 -8.98 12.23
N ASP A 280 -3.56 -8.81 12.51
CA ASP A 280 -2.57 -9.76 12.02
C ASP A 280 -2.75 -11.09 12.73
N CYS A 281 -3.17 -12.10 11.97
CA CYS A 281 -3.40 -13.44 12.47
C CYS A 281 -2.15 -14.31 12.45
N ARG A 282 -1.04 -13.91 11.81
CA ARG A 282 0.14 -14.77 11.61
C ARG A 282 0.65 -15.40 12.91
N THR A 283 0.79 -14.60 13.96
CA THR A 283 1.26 -15.07 15.28
C THR A 283 0.18 -15.79 16.10
N ARG A 284 -1.07 -15.79 15.63
CA ARG A 284 -2.22 -16.40 16.30
C ARG A 284 -2.60 -17.75 15.69
N LEU A 285 -2.07 -18.11 14.53
CA LEU A 285 -2.31 -19.40 13.89
C LEU A 285 -1.42 -20.47 14.51
N ASN A 286 -1.93 -21.70 14.61
CA ASN A 286 -1.16 -22.86 15.04
C ASN A 286 -1.25 -24.00 14.00
N PRO A 287 -0.12 -24.38 13.36
CA PRO A 287 1.18 -23.72 13.45
C PRO A 287 1.17 -22.31 12.84
N PRO A 288 2.10 -21.43 13.26
CA PRO A 288 2.24 -20.12 12.64
C PRO A 288 2.72 -20.29 11.18
N PRO A 289 2.37 -19.37 10.25
CA PRO A 289 2.77 -19.47 8.85
C PRO A 289 4.30 -19.51 8.71
N HIS A 290 4.82 -20.15 7.65
CA HIS A 290 6.26 -20.19 7.41
C HIS A 290 6.87 -18.79 7.38
N GLY A 291 8.03 -18.63 8.03
CA GLY A 291 8.71 -17.35 8.15
C GLY A 291 8.11 -16.39 9.18
N THR A 292 7.39 -16.91 10.18
CA THR A 292 6.82 -16.07 11.26
C THR A 292 7.30 -16.42 12.67
N SER A 293 8.27 -17.32 12.79
CA SER A 293 8.79 -17.82 14.07
C SER A 293 9.64 -16.81 14.86
N SER A 294 10.23 -15.80 14.21
CA SER A 294 10.99 -14.73 14.89
C SER A 294 10.11 -13.64 15.52
N TRP A 295 8.81 -13.59 15.21
CA TRP A 295 7.90 -12.55 15.72
C TRP A 295 7.39 -12.78 17.14
N ARG A 296 8.08 -13.59 17.95
CA ARG A 296 7.82 -13.61 19.40
C ARG A 296 8.33 -12.29 19.95
N MET A 297 7.42 -11.36 20.25
CA MET A 297 7.71 -10.37 21.27
C MET A 297 7.97 -11.11 22.58
N GLU A 298 9.24 -11.31 22.92
CA GLU A 298 9.60 -11.52 24.30
C GLU A 298 9.29 -10.22 25.04
N SER A 299 8.24 -10.26 25.85
CA SER A 299 7.92 -9.21 26.80
C SER A 299 9.07 -9.10 27.81
N ALA A 300 9.83 -8.02 27.73
CA ALA A 300 10.62 -7.51 28.86
C ALA A 300 9.68 -6.90 29.92
#